data_AF-W9THG7-F1
#
_entry.id   AF-W9THG7-F1
#
_cell.length_a   1.000
_cell.length_b   1.000
_cell.length_c   1.000
_cell.angle_alpha   90.00
_cell.angle_beta   90.00
_cell.angle_gamma   90.00
#
_symmetry.space_group_name_H-M   'P 1'
#
loop_
_entity.id
_entity.type
_entity.pdbx_description
1 polymer ?
#
loop_
_entity_poly.entity_id
_entity_poly.type
_entity_poly.pdbx_seq_one_letter_code
_entity_poly.pdbx_strand_id
1 'polypeptide(L)' 'MLEQDIPAPRMPPLYALRAFEVAARFGSFTQAAQSLYITQSAVSRHVKTLEEHLAASSSSAAARD' A
#
# COMPACT_ATOMS: atom_id res chain seq x y z
N MET A 1 -6.95 26.49 19.73
CA MET A 1 -5.91 25.52 19.34
C MET A 1 -6.63 24.21 19.11
N LEU A 2 -7.01 23.92 17.86
CA LEU A 2 -7.73 22.69 17.53
C LEU A 2 -6.66 21.64 17.25
N GLU A 3 -6.41 20.77 18.23
CA GLU A 3 -5.76 19.49 17.98
C GLU A 3 -6.76 18.70 17.13
N GLN A 4 -6.66 18.86 15.81
CA GLN A 4 -7.46 18.08 14.88
C GLN A 4 -7.06 16.63 15.12
N ASP A 5 -7.98 15.84 15.67
CA ASP A 5 -7.90 14.39 15.70
C ASP A 5 -7.92 13.92 14.24
N ILE A 6 -6.75 13.95 13.59
CA ILE A 6 -6.56 13.33 12.29
C ILE A 6 -6.71 11.84 12.58
N PRO A 7 -7.82 11.19 12.18
CA PRO A 7 -8.01 9.79 12.48
C PRO A 7 -6.79 9.05 11.92
N ALA A 8 -6.05 8.39 12.82
CA ALA A 8 -4.80 7.74 12.45
C ALA A 8 -5.09 6.83 11.25
N PRO A 9 -4.49 7.10 10.06
CA PRO A 9 -4.81 6.34 8.87
C PRO A 9 -4.51 4.88 9.18
N ARG A 10 -5.47 3.99 8.86
CA ARG A 10 -5.33 2.54 9.07
C ARG A 10 -4.04 2.09 8.40
N MET A 11 -3.00 1.87 9.19
CA MET A 11 -1.65 1.63 8.68
C MET A 11 -1.67 0.38 7.79
N PRO A 12 -1.14 0.46 6.56
CA PRO A 12 -0.98 -0.71 5.72
C PRO A 12 0.07 -1.66 6.31
N PRO A 13 0.01 -2.96 5.98
CA PRO A 13 1.02 -3.90 6.41
C PRO A 13 2.40 -3.55 5.85
N LEU A 14 3.46 -3.71 6.65
CA LEU A 14 4.83 -3.35 6.25
C LEU A 14 5.32 -4.09 4.98
N TYR A 15 4.88 -5.34 4.79
CA TYR A 15 5.22 -6.11 3.60
C TYR A 15 4.60 -5.50 2.33
N ALA A 16 3.44 -4.87 2.43
CA ALA A 16 2.74 -4.23 1.32
C ALA A 16 3.49 -2.98 0.88
N LEU A 17 3.91 -2.16 1.86
CA LEU A 17 4.77 -0.99 1.63
C LEU A 17 6.10 -1.38 1.00
N ARG A 18 6.78 -2.39 1.56
CA ARG A 18 8.08 -2.86 1.04
C ARG A 18 7.96 -3.43 -0.37
N ALA A 19 6.94 -4.23 -0.66
CA ALA A 19 6.72 -4.78 -1.99
C ALA A 19 6.50 -3.68 -3.03
N PHE A 20 5.70 -2.66 -2.69
CA PHE A 20 5.47 -1.51 -3.54
C PHE A 20 6.72 -0.67 -3.77
N GLU A 21 7.45 -0.33 -2.72
CA GLU A 21 8.69 0.47 -2.82
C GLU A 21 9.72 -0.19 -3.75
N VAL A 22 9.95 -1.49 -3.58
CA VAL A 22 10.91 -2.24 -4.37
C VAL A 22 10.41 -2.43 -5.82
N ALA A 23 9.13 -2.71 -6.01
CA ALA A 23 8.52 -2.78 -7.34
C ALA A 23 8.61 -1.44 -8.09
N ALA A 24 8.36 -0.32 -7.42
CA ALA A 24 8.48 1.02 -7.99
C ALA A 24 9.94 1.36 -8.34
N ARG A 25 10.90 0.95 -7.49
CA ARG A 25 12.33 1.17 -7.73
C ARG A 25 12.83 0.44 -8.99
N PHE A 26 12.38 -0.79 -9.22
CA PHE A 26 12.80 -1.59 -10.38
C PHE A 26 11.90 -1.43 -11.60
N GLY A 27 10.67 -0.93 -11.44
CA GLY A 27 9.65 -0.95 -12.49
C GLY A 27 9.23 -2.36 -12.91
N SER A 28 9.51 -3.39 -12.09
CA SER A 28 9.30 -4.80 -12.44
C SER A 28 8.96 -5.65 -11.22
N PHE A 29 7.81 -6.33 -11.25
CA PHE A 29 7.43 -7.27 -10.19
C PHE A 29 8.32 -8.51 -10.15
N THR A 30 8.89 -8.92 -11.28
CA THR A 30 9.81 -10.06 -11.34
C THR A 30 11.13 -9.73 -10.65
N GLN A 31 11.71 -8.56 -10.92
CA GLN A 31 12.96 -8.14 -10.26
C GLN A 31 12.75 -7.83 -8.78
N ALA A 32 11.60 -7.24 -8.41
CA ALA A 32 11.25 -7.02 -7.01
C ALA A 32 11.12 -8.35 -6.24
N ALA A 33 10.52 -9.36 -6.86
CA ALA A 33 10.39 -10.69 -6.26
C ALA A 33 11.76 -11.33 -6.00
N GLN A 34 12.69 -11.22 -6.96
CA GLN A 34 14.07 -11.67 -6.80
C GLN A 34 14.78 -10.93 -5.65
N SER A 35 14.64 -9.60 -5.59
CA SER A 35 15.27 -8.80 -4.54
C SER A 35 14.70 -9.07 -3.14
N LEU A 36 13.42 -9.45 -3.05
CA LEU A 36 12.72 -9.72 -1.79
C LEU A 36 12.69 -11.21 -1.41
N TYR A 37 13.28 -12.09 -2.23
CA TYR A 37 13.27 -13.55 -2.05
C TYR A 37 11.87 -14.15 -1.89
N ILE A 38 10.91 -13.65 -2.67
CA ILE A 38 9.52 -14.13 -2.71
C ILE A 38 9.10 -14.39 -4.15
N THR A 39 7.89 -14.92 -4.37
CA THR A 39 7.35 -15.10 -5.72
C THR A 39 6.83 -13.79 -6.30
N GLN A 40 6.82 -13.68 -7.63
CA GLN A 40 6.20 -12.54 -8.33
C GLN A 40 4.71 -12.40 -7.98
N SER A 41 4.00 -13.51 -7.80
CA SER A 41 2.61 -13.53 -7.35
C SER A 41 2.43 -12.98 -5.93
N ALA A 42 3.40 -13.19 -5.03
CA ALA A 42 3.38 -12.59 -3.68
C ALA A 42 3.58 -11.07 -3.74
N VAL A 43 4.52 -10.58 -4.56
CA VAL A 43 4.70 -9.13 -4.80
C VAL A 43 3.41 -8.51 -5.32
N SER A 44 2.79 -9.10 -6.35
CA SER A 44 1.53 -8.60 -6.91
C SER A 44 0.41 -8.54 -5.87
N ARG A 45 0.25 -9.58 -5.05
CA ARG A 45 -0.73 -9.58 -3.96
C ARG A 45 -0.45 -8.49 -2.92
N HIS A 46 0.81 -8.31 -2.53
CA HIS A 46 1.20 -7.29 -1.56
C HIS A 46 0.95 -5.87 -2.06
N VAL A 47 1.22 -5.59 -3.34
CA VAL A 47 0.90 -4.30 -3.96
C VAL A 47 -0.61 -4.08 -3.99
N LYS A 48 -1.39 -5.08 -4.39
CA LYS A 48 -2.86 -5.00 -4.35
C LYS A 48 -3.39 -4.74 -2.93
N THR A 49 -2.85 -5.42 -1.92
CA THR A 49 -3.20 -5.14 -0.52
C THR A 49 -2.90 -3.69 -0.14
N LEU A 50 -1.78 -3.11 -0.61
CA LEU A 50 -1.49 -1.70 -0.36
C LEU A 50 -2.56 -0.80 -0.99
N GLU A 51 -2.91 -1.03 -2.25
CA GLU A 51 -3.95 -0.28 -2.98
C GLU A 51 -5.31 -0.35 -2.26
N GLU A 52 -5.71 -1.54 -1.80
CA GLU A 52 -6.94 -1.75 -1.02
C GLU A 52 -6.93 -0.96 0.29
N HIS A 53 -5.79 -0.93 0.99
CA HIS A 53 -5.63 -0.14 2.22
C HIS A 53 -5.74 1.36 1.95
N LEU A 54 -5.13 1.87 0.88
CA LEU A 54 -5.22 3.28 0.50
C LEU A 54 -6.67 3.65 0.13
N ALA A 55 -7.33 2.83 -0.69
CA ALA A 55 -8.72 3.04 -1.08
C ALA A 55 -9.69 3.02 0.11
N ALA A 56 -9.45 2.14 1.09
CA ALA A 56 -10.22 2.09 2.33
C ALA A 56 -9.97 3.31 3.24
N SER A 57 -8.75 3.86 3.22
CA SER A 57 -8.40 5.05 4.00
C SER A 57 -8.90 6.35 3.41
N SER A 58 -9.09 6.42 2.09
CA SER A 58 -9.59 7.60 1.38
C SER A 58 -11.10 7.76 1.42
N SER A 59 -11.86 6.89 2.11
CA SER A 59 -13.32 6.99 2.18
C SER A 59 -13.82 8.16 3.06
N SER A 60 -12.93 9.08 3.46
CA SER A 60 -13.29 10.33 4.12
C SER A 60 -13.87 11.33 3.10
N ALA A 61 -15.20 11.38 3.04
CA ALA A 61 -16.03 12.53 2.68
C ALA A 61 -16.07 13.00 1.20
N ALA A 62 -16.86 12.31 0.36
CA ALA A 62 -17.53 12.92 -0.79
C ALA A 62 -18.81 12.17 -1.20
N ALA A 63 -19.62 11.75 -0.21
CA ALA A 63 -21.05 11.59 -0.43
C ALA A 63 -21.67 12.96 -0.15
N ARG A 64 -21.77 13.80 -1.19
CA ARG A 64 -22.69 14.93 -1.22
C ARG A 64 -23.94 14.43 -1.95
N ASP A 65 -24.91 13.97 -1.17
CA ASP A 65 -26.33 14.01 -1.55
C ASP A 65 -26.93 15.34 -1.06
#